data_AF-A0A4S8KTT1-F1
#
_entry.id   AF-A0A4S8KTT1-F1
#
_cell.length_a   1.000
_cell.length_b   1.000
_cell.length_c   1.000
_cell.angle_alpha   90.00
_cell.angle_beta   90.00
_cell.angle_gamma   90.00
#
_symmetry.space_group_name_H-M   'P 1'
#
loop_
_entity.id
_entity.type
_entity.pdbx_description
1 polymer ?
#
loop_
_entity_poly.entity_id
_entity_poly.type
_entity_poly.pdbx_seq_one_letter_code
_entity_poly.pdbx_strand_id
1 'polypeptide(L)'
;GPMDSAQWWEQQGADKQKDLKKKYNEAGVKIIVSAFGGGSQEMSVTSAVKDPAGLAKKIGDWVKANNLDGIDVDYEDFDALNDGSGVPWVVSFQKALRNALPSPQYVISHTRTYSRMLCGKGPYSDIHKQVGDSIDWYNAQFYNAGPDEYTTCDSLLNKSSSQYPGTSLFEIIKSGVPQNKVVLGKPATTKDAQQGNMDANVLAGCLKTAKDNKWSGGVMGWEYPDADSKWISTVRSKAWPV
;
A
#
# COMPACT_ATOMS: atom_id res chain seq x y z
N GLY A 1 6.67 -7.90 12.79
CA GLY A 1 6.14 -7.53 11.46
C GLY A 1 4.62 -7.63 11.43
N PRO A 2 3.97 -7.48 10.27
CA PRO A 2 2.50 -7.52 10.14
C PRO A 2 1.87 -8.81 10.69
N MET A 3 2.56 -9.95 10.58
CA MET A 3 2.13 -11.22 11.18
C MET A 3 1.90 -11.11 12.69
N ASP A 4 2.79 -10.46 13.43
CA ASP A 4 2.68 -10.30 14.89
C ASP A 4 1.46 -9.44 15.27
N SER A 5 1.18 -8.41 14.47
CA SER A 5 0.01 -7.54 14.66
C SER A 5 -1.30 -8.25 14.34
N ALA A 6 -1.33 -9.05 13.26
CA ALA A 6 -2.48 -9.86 12.88
C ALA A 6 -2.80 -10.93 13.92
N GLN A 7 -1.77 -11.63 14.43
CA GLN A 7 -1.91 -12.60 15.51
C GLN A 7 -2.36 -11.94 16.82
N TRP A 8 -1.79 -10.80 17.17
CA TRP A 8 -2.24 -10.04 18.33
C TRP A 8 -3.71 -9.65 18.21
N TRP A 9 -4.15 -9.18 17.03
CA TRP A 9 -5.55 -8.82 16.78
C TRP A 9 -6.49 -10.03 16.92
N GLU A 10 -6.13 -11.17 16.34
CA GLU A 10 -6.88 -12.42 16.46
C GLU A 10 -7.07 -12.84 17.93
N GLN A 11 -6.00 -12.74 18.74
CA GLN A 11 -6.02 -13.08 20.17
C GLN A 11 -6.89 -12.16 21.03
N GLN A 12 -7.32 -10.99 20.52
CA GLN A 12 -8.21 -10.10 21.28
C GLN A 12 -9.62 -10.68 21.47
N GLY A 13 -10.03 -11.61 20.60
CA GLY A 13 -11.38 -12.20 20.61
C GLY A 13 -12.46 -11.26 20.06
N ALA A 14 -13.57 -11.86 19.62
CA ALA A 14 -14.58 -11.19 18.79
C ALA A 14 -15.19 -9.92 19.42
N ASP A 15 -15.46 -9.92 20.73
CA ASP A 15 -16.10 -8.78 21.39
C ASP A 15 -15.17 -7.57 21.45
N LYS A 16 -13.90 -7.78 21.84
CA LYS A 16 -12.91 -6.70 21.87
C LYS A 16 -12.58 -6.20 20.46
N GLN A 17 -12.51 -7.08 19.48
CA GLN A 17 -12.34 -6.68 18.08
C GLN A 17 -13.49 -5.79 17.60
N LYS A 18 -14.75 -6.17 17.88
CA LYS A 18 -15.93 -5.36 17.54
C LYS A 18 -15.93 -4.00 18.22
N ASP A 19 -15.60 -3.96 19.52
CA ASP A 19 -15.53 -2.71 20.28
C ASP A 19 -14.45 -1.77 19.74
N LEU A 20 -13.26 -2.30 19.43
CA LEU A 20 -12.19 -1.52 18.81
C LEU A 20 -12.59 -1.05 17.41
N LYS A 21 -13.02 -1.96 16.54
CA LYS A 21 -13.48 -1.63 15.19
C LYS A 21 -14.57 -0.56 15.22
N LYS A 22 -15.52 -0.62 16.15
CA LYS A 22 -16.56 0.39 16.33
C LYS A 22 -15.94 1.75 16.67
N LYS A 23 -15.09 1.83 17.70
CA LYS A 23 -14.43 3.09 18.11
C LYS A 23 -13.63 3.74 16.98
N TYR A 24 -12.84 2.95 16.25
CA TYR A 24 -12.07 3.46 15.11
C TYR A 24 -12.99 3.91 13.96
N ASN A 25 -14.02 3.13 13.62
CA ASN A 25 -14.97 3.50 12.57
C ASN A 25 -15.78 4.76 12.91
N GLU A 26 -16.18 4.95 14.18
CA GLU A 26 -16.84 6.19 14.66
C GLU A 26 -15.92 7.41 14.53
N ALA A 27 -14.60 7.22 14.61
CA ALA A 27 -13.59 8.23 14.34
C ALA A 27 -13.22 8.36 12.84
N GLY A 28 -13.90 7.64 11.94
CA GLY A 28 -13.62 7.64 10.50
C GLY A 28 -12.36 6.86 10.10
N VAL A 29 -11.83 5.99 10.96
CA VAL A 29 -10.64 5.18 10.73
C VAL A 29 -11.03 3.73 10.44
N LYS A 30 -10.43 3.14 9.41
CA LYS A 30 -10.58 1.71 9.06
C LYS A 30 -9.44 0.89 9.65
N ILE A 31 -9.75 -0.29 10.17
CA ILE A 31 -8.75 -1.26 10.63
C ILE A 31 -8.67 -2.40 9.61
N ILE A 32 -7.52 -2.55 8.97
CA ILE A 32 -7.28 -3.58 7.96
C ILE A 32 -6.07 -4.43 8.34
N VAL A 33 -6.00 -5.65 7.81
CA VAL A 33 -4.82 -6.51 7.93
C VAL A 33 -3.97 -6.38 6.67
N SER A 34 -2.64 -6.44 6.78
CA SER A 34 -1.79 -6.65 5.60
C SER A 34 -1.51 -8.14 5.43
N ALA A 35 -1.72 -8.65 4.22
CA ALA A 35 -1.32 -10.00 3.84
C ALA A 35 -0.05 -9.95 3.00
N PHE A 36 0.81 -10.95 3.23
CA PHE A 36 2.17 -11.02 2.69
C PHE A 36 3.08 -9.94 3.30
N GLY A 37 4.19 -9.68 2.63
CA GLY A 37 5.25 -8.78 3.05
C GLY A 37 6.61 -9.30 2.59
N GLY A 38 7.67 -8.72 3.14
CA GLY A 38 9.07 -9.07 2.82
C GLY A 38 9.61 -10.35 3.47
N GLY A 39 8.75 -11.22 4.03
CA GLY A 39 9.18 -12.51 4.57
C GLY A 39 9.64 -13.48 3.46
N SER A 40 10.65 -14.31 3.71
CA SER A 40 11.22 -15.22 2.69
C SER A 40 10.19 -16.18 2.07
N GLN A 41 9.23 -16.65 2.85
CA GLN A 41 8.13 -17.49 2.37
C GLN A 41 7.13 -16.70 1.51
N GLU A 42 6.91 -15.43 1.84
CA GLU A 42 5.95 -14.54 1.16
C GLU A 42 6.52 -14.04 -0.17
N MET A 43 7.82 -13.76 -0.21
CA MET A 43 8.57 -13.43 -1.43
C MET A 43 8.69 -14.59 -2.44
N SER A 44 8.17 -15.78 -2.12
CA SER A 44 8.12 -16.93 -3.03
C SER A 44 6.70 -17.52 -3.19
N VAL A 45 5.68 -16.77 -2.77
CA VAL A 45 4.29 -17.23 -2.64
C VAL A 45 3.72 -17.77 -3.97
N THR A 46 4.15 -17.24 -5.12
CA THR A 46 3.65 -17.66 -6.43
C THR A 46 4.00 -19.10 -6.73
N SER A 47 5.23 -19.49 -6.36
CA SER A 47 5.72 -20.84 -6.54
C SER A 47 5.14 -21.79 -5.50
N ALA A 48 4.96 -21.32 -4.26
CA ALA A 48 4.48 -22.10 -3.13
C ALA A 48 2.96 -22.35 -3.16
N VAL A 49 2.17 -21.41 -3.70
CA VAL A 49 0.71 -21.45 -3.70
C VAL A 49 0.19 -21.53 -5.13
N LYS A 50 -0.15 -22.76 -5.56
CA LYS A 50 -0.69 -23.02 -6.90
C LYS A 50 -2.13 -22.56 -7.10
N ASP A 51 -2.89 -22.40 -6.01
CA ASP A 51 -4.27 -21.92 -6.03
C ASP A 51 -4.40 -20.54 -5.34
N PRO A 52 -4.07 -19.44 -6.06
CA PRO A 52 -4.26 -18.08 -5.55
C PRO A 52 -5.71 -17.76 -5.18
N ALA A 53 -6.69 -18.31 -5.90
CA ALA A 53 -8.10 -18.02 -5.66
C ALA A 53 -8.59 -18.66 -4.35
N GLY A 54 -8.19 -19.91 -4.10
CA GLY A 54 -8.46 -20.59 -2.83
C GLY A 54 -7.80 -19.91 -1.64
N LEU A 55 -6.55 -19.42 -1.80
CA LEU A 55 -5.90 -18.64 -0.76
C LEU A 55 -6.64 -17.33 -0.49
N ALA A 56 -7.00 -16.57 -1.54
CA ALA A 56 -7.75 -15.32 -1.41
C ALA A 56 -9.08 -15.51 -0.67
N LYS A 57 -9.80 -16.61 -0.96
CA LYS A 57 -11.04 -16.94 -0.25
C LYS A 57 -10.79 -17.19 1.23
N LYS A 58 -9.77 -17.97 1.59
CA LYS A 58 -9.40 -18.23 3.00
C LYS A 58 -9.06 -16.94 3.74
N ILE A 59 -8.29 -16.06 3.10
CA ILE A 59 -7.94 -14.75 3.66
C ILE A 59 -9.19 -13.88 3.84
N GLY A 60 -10.07 -13.82 2.84
CA GLY A 60 -11.34 -13.09 2.95
C GLY A 60 -12.23 -13.63 4.06
N ASP A 61 -12.32 -14.95 4.22
CA ASP A 61 -13.04 -15.59 5.32
C ASP A 61 -12.42 -15.24 6.68
N TRP A 62 -11.09 -15.19 6.79
CA TRP A 62 -10.39 -14.76 8.01
C TRP A 62 -10.63 -13.28 8.35
N VAL A 63 -10.60 -12.38 7.36
CA VAL A 63 -10.91 -10.95 7.54
C VAL A 63 -12.31 -10.75 8.12
N LYS A 64 -13.29 -11.51 7.60
CA LYS A 64 -14.67 -11.48 8.11
C LYS A 64 -14.77 -12.03 9.54
N ALA A 65 -14.14 -13.18 9.81
CA ALA A 65 -14.14 -13.82 11.11
C ALA A 65 -13.51 -12.96 12.20
N ASN A 66 -12.52 -12.14 11.84
CA ASN A 66 -11.78 -11.28 12.76
C ASN A 66 -12.27 -9.83 12.80
N ASN A 67 -13.48 -9.56 12.31
CA ASN A 67 -14.12 -8.24 12.39
C ASN A 67 -13.23 -7.10 11.88
N LEU A 68 -12.58 -7.27 10.73
CA LEU A 68 -11.77 -6.22 10.09
C LEU A 68 -12.57 -5.45 9.03
N ASP A 69 -12.08 -4.29 8.62
CA ASP A 69 -12.68 -3.44 7.58
C ASP A 69 -12.18 -3.75 6.17
N GLY A 70 -11.16 -4.61 6.04
CA GLY A 70 -10.53 -4.87 4.75
C GLY A 70 -9.14 -5.44 4.90
N ILE A 71 -8.38 -5.32 3.81
CA ILE A 71 -7.06 -5.92 3.66
C ILE A 71 -6.16 -5.08 2.76
N ASP A 72 -4.87 -5.05 3.09
CA ASP A 72 -3.80 -4.64 2.21
C ASP A 72 -3.07 -5.88 1.64
N VAL A 73 -2.72 -5.84 0.35
CA VAL A 73 -1.98 -6.91 -0.32
C VAL A 73 -0.55 -6.41 -0.60
N ASP A 74 0.39 -6.81 0.25
CA ASP A 74 1.81 -6.45 0.16
C ASP A 74 2.62 -7.53 -0.56
N TYR A 75 2.29 -7.72 -1.83
CA TYR A 75 2.87 -8.80 -2.63
C TYR A 75 4.29 -8.44 -3.11
N GLU A 76 5.29 -9.09 -2.51
CA GLU A 76 6.72 -8.84 -2.74
C GLU A 76 7.48 -9.99 -3.43
N ASP A 77 6.79 -10.93 -4.08
CA ASP A 77 7.43 -11.95 -4.94
C ASP A 77 7.96 -11.30 -6.24
N PHE A 78 9.11 -10.64 -6.09
CA PHE A 78 9.74 -9.82 -7.13
C PHE A 78 10.25 -10.64 -8.31
N ASP A 79 10.62 -11.89 -8.07
CA ASP A 79 11.10 -12.83 -9.08
C ASP A 79 9.92 -13.26 -9.98
N ALA A 80 8.80 -13.66 -9.40
CA ALA A 80 7.60 -13.97 -10.17
C ALA A 80 7.07 -12.76 -10.96
N LEU A 81 7.22 -11.56 -10.42
CA LEU A 81 6.86 -10.34 -11.17
C LEU A 81 7.84 -10.01 -12.29
N ASN A 82 9.11 -10.39 -12.16
CA ASN A 82 10.14 -10.19 -13.19
C ASN A 82 10.00 -11.19 -14.32
N ASP A 83 9.70 -12.45 -14.01
CA ASP A 83 9.53 -13.50 -15.02
C ASP A 83 8.12 -13.50 -15.65
N GLY A 84 7.20 -12.72 -15.08
CA GLY A 84 5.83 -12.53 -15.58
C GLY A 84 4.79 -13.49 -15.01
N SER A 85 5.20 -14.50 -14.23
CA SER A 85 4.29 -15.48 -13.61
C SER A 85 3.44 -14.88 -12.47
N GLY A 86 3.92 -13.82 -11.83
CA GLY A 86 3.24 -13.14 -10.73
C GLY A 86 2.00 -12.36 -11.18
N VAL A 87 1.98 -11.83 -12.41
CA VAL A 87 0.83 -11.07 -12.94
C VAL A 87 -0.46 -11.90 -12.96
N PRO A 88 -0.53 -13.08 -13.62
CA PRO A 88 -1.74 -13.89 -13.61
C PRO A 88 -2.08 -14.41 -12.21
N TRP A 89 -1.09 -14.65 -11.35
CA TRP A 89 -1.31 -15.05 -9.96
C TRP A 89 -2.05 -13.95 -9.18
N VAL A 90 -1.55 -12.71 -9.21
CA VAL A 90 -2.14 -11.57 -8.50
C VAL A 90 -3.53 -11.23 -9.06
N VAL A 91 -3.72 -11.32 -10.38
CA VAL A 91 -5.04 -11.11 -11.01
C VAL A 91 -6.06 -12.15 -10.53
N SER A 92 -5.68 -13.43 -10.46
CA SER A 92 -6.54 -14.51 -9.96
C SER A 92 -6.88 -14.31 -8.48
N PHE A 93 -5.85 -14.02 -7.68
CA PHE A 93 -5.97 -13.71 -6.25
C PHE A 93 -6.93 -12.53 -6.02
N GLN A 94 -6.73 -11.41 -6.71
CA GLN A 94 -7.50 -10.19 -6.51
C GLN A 94 -8.98 -10.35 -6.91
N LYS A 95 -9.27 -11.06 -8.01
CA LYS A 95 -10.67 -11.36 -8.39
C LYS A 95 -11.39 -12.16 -7.30
N ALA A 96 -10.74 -13.21 -6.80
CA ALA A 96 -11.31 -14.03 -5.73
C ALA A 96 -11.42 -13.25 -4.41
N LEU A 97 -10.43 -12.41 -4.08
CA LEU A 97 -10.43 -11.60 -2.86
C LEU A 97 -11.57 -10.57 -2.86
N ARG A 98 -11.75 -9.82 -3.96
CA ARG A 98 -12.86 -8.88 -4.09
C ARG A 98 -14.22 -9.57 -4.02
N ASN A 99 -14.36 -10.77 -4.58
CA ASN A 99 -15.59 -11.56 -4.45
C ASN A 99 -15.85 -11.97 -2.98
N ALA A 100 -14.80 -12.30 -2.23
CA ALA A 100 -14.91 -12.65 -0.82
C ALA A 100 -15.15 -11.43 0.10
N LEU A 101 -14.69 -10.25 -0.32
CA LEU A 101 -14.70 -8.97 0.39
C LEU A 101 -15.30 -7.85 -0.51
N PRO A 102 -16.63 -7.86 -0.73
CA PRO A 102 -17.27 -6.97 -1.69
C PRO A 102 -17.17 -5.49 -1.28
N SER A 103 -16.96 -4.62 -2.28
CA SER A 103 -17.08 -3.17 -2.13
C SER A 103 -18.57 -2.76 -2.05
N PRO A 104 -18.94 -1.68 -1.32
CA PRO A 104 -18.08 -0.81 -0.51
C PRO A 104 -17.90 -1.29 0.94
N GLN A 105 -18.35 -2.50 1.27
CA GLN A 105 -18.31 -3.00 2.65
C GLN A 105 -16.87 -3.23 3.15
N TYR A 106 -15.99 -3.68 2.26
CA TYR A 106 -14.58 -3.92 2.56
C TYR A 106 -13.68 -3.13 1.63
N VAL A 107 -12.59 -2.61 2.19
CA VAL A 107 -11.52 -1.99 1.42
C VAL A 107 -10.44 -3.02 1.07
N ILE A 108 -9.88 -2.90 -0.13
CA ILE A 108 -8.72 -3.67 -0.59
C ILE A 108 -7.70 -2.69 -1.15
N SER A 109 -6.55 -2.59 -0.49
CA SER A 109 -5.38 -1.89 -1.01
C SER A 109 -4.30 -2.86 -1.45
N HIS A 110 -3.36 -2.35 -2.24
CA HIS A 110 -2.13 -3.07 -2.55
C HIS A 110 -0.94 -2.18 -2.19
N THR A 111 0.05 -2.74 -1.50
CA THR A 111 1.31 -2.04 -1.23
C THR A 111 2.36 -2.54 -2.21
N ARG A 112 3.07 -1.62 -2.89
CA ARG A 112 4.10 -1.98 -3.88
C ARG A 112 5.21 -0.94 -3.95
N THR A 113 6.41 -1.39 -4.33
CA THR A 113 7.50 -0.47 -4.67
C THR A 113 7.16 0.39 -5.89
N TYR A 114 7.54 1.67 -5.81
CA TYR A 114 7.35 2.68 -6.86
C TYR A 114 7.72 2.19 -8.28
N SER A 115 8.82 1.44 -8.41
CA SER A 115 9.37 0.98 -9.69
C SER A 115 8.53 -0.14 -10.33
N ARG A 116 7.81 -0.90 -9.50
CA ARG A 116 6.96 -2.00 -9.97
C ARG A 116 5.54 -1.55 -10.27
N MET A 117 5.16 -0.41 -9.70
CA MET A 117 3.89 0.24 -9.97
C MET A 117 3.82 0.64 -11.45
N LEU A 118 4.50 1.68 -11.94
CA LEU A 118 3.77 2.52 -12.90
C LEU A 118 4.61 3.28 -13.95
N CYS A 119 5.60 2.63 -14.57
CA CYS A 119 6.24 3.16 -15.81
C CYS A 119 5.47 2.81 -17.10
N GLY A 120 4.15 2.56 -17.04
CA GLY A 120 3.34 2.03 -18.15
C GLY A 120 3.71 0.61 -18.66
N LYS A 121 4.83 0.05 -18.17
CA LYS A 121 5.40 -1.26 -18.53
C LYS A 121 5.72 -2.15 -17.32
N GLY A 122 5.44 -1.68 -16.11
CA GLY A 122 5.64 -2.49 -14.90
C GLY A 122 4.55 -3.56 -14.74
N PRO A 123 4.82 -4.64 -14.01
CA PRO A 123 3.85 -5.74 -13.84
C PRO A 123 2.55 -5.25 -13.17
N TYR A 124 2.59 -4.23 -12.31
CA TYR A 124 1.37 -3.68 -11.73
C TYR A 124 0.59 -2.74 -12.66
N SER A 125 1.20 -2.21 -13.71
CA SER A 125 0.44 -1.57 -14.80
C SER A 125 -0.46 -2.61 -15.48
N ASP A 126 0.02 -3.83 -15.70
CA ASP A 126 -0.78 -4.89 -16.33
C ASP A 126 -1.82 -5.49 -15.37
N ILE A 127 -1.51 -5.57 -14.07
CA ILE A 127 -2.50 -5.92 -13.04
C ILE A 127 -3.57 -4.82 -12.97
N HIS A 128 -3.19 -3.54 -12.98
CA HIS A 128 -4.15 -2.42 -12.92
C HIS A 128 -5.09 -2.44 -14.14
N LYS A 129 -4.60 -2.70 -15.35
CA LYS A 129 -5.46 -2.84 -16.54
C LYS A 129 -6.49 -3.96 -16.42
N GLN A 130 -6.19 -5.02 -15.67
CA GLN A 130 -7.06 -6.21 -15.58
C GLN A 130 -8.01 -6.19 -14.38
N VAL A 131 -7.56 -5.66 -13.23
CA VAL A 131 -8.29 -5.70 -11.95
C VAL A 131 -8.15 -4.40 -11.14
N GLY A 132 -7.58 -3.34 -11.71
CA GLY A 132 -7.36 -2.07 -11.02
C GLY A 132 -8.63 -1.39 -10.54
N ASP A 133 -9.77 -1.64 -11.20
CA ASP A 133 -11.08 -1.15 -10.76
C ASP A 133 -11.56 -1.80 -9.47
N SER A 134 -11.12 -3.03 -9.18
CA SER A 134 -11.47 -3.74 -7.95
C SER A 134 -10.53 -3.46 -6.78
N ILE A 135 -9.45 -2.70 -6.99
CA ILE A 135 -8.50 -2.26 -5.96
C ILE A 135 -8.84 -0.82 -5.57
N ASP A 136 -9.05 -0.55 -4.29
CA ASP A 136 -9.49 0.77 -3.84
C ASP A 136 -8.36 1.80 -3.93
N TRP A 137 -7.14 1.44 -3.53
CA TRP A 137 -5.93 2.26 -3.72
C TRP A 137 -4.64 1.43 -3.68
N TYR A 138 -3.53 2.07 -4.00
CA TYR A 138 -2.18 1.56 -3.96
C TYR A 138 -1.32 2.36 -2.99
N ASN A 139 -0.67 1.71 -2.03
CA ASN A 139 0.39 2.32 -1.23
C ASN A 139 1.71 2.18 -2.00
N ALA A 140 2.12 3.25 -2.69
CA ALA A 140 3.37 3.28 -3.43
C ALA A 140 4.52 3.58 -2.47
N GLN A 141 5.37 2.60 -2.18
CA GLN A 141 6.51 2.74 -1.30
C GLN A 141 7.62 3.57 -2.00
N PHE A 142 7.82 4.84 -1.64
CA PHE A 142 8.87 5.72 -2.19
C PHE A 142 10.14 5.71 -1.33
N TYR A 143 10.68 4.52 -1.07
CA TYR A 143 11.85 4.27 -0.22
C TYR A 143 12.58 2.99 -0.62
N ASN A 144 13.74 2.70 -0.01
CA ASN A 144 14.62 1.57 -0.35
C ASN A 144 15.00 1.50 -1.84
N ALA A 145 15.28 2.68 -2.41
CA ALA A 145 15.48 2.92 -3.84
C ALA A 145 16.90 3.34 -4.20
N GLY A 146 17.77 3.56 -3.21
CA GLY A 146 18.99 4.36 -3.36
C GLY A 146 18.91 5.66 -2.55
N PRO A 147 20.06 6.24 -2.19
CA PRO A 147 20.14 7.36 -1.25
C PRO A 147 19.50 8.66 -1.76
N ASP A 148 19.49 8.90 -3.07
CA ASP A 148 19.01 10.15 -3.66
C ASP A 148 17.59 10.06 -4.25
N GLU A 149 16.98 8.87 -4.21
CA GLU A 149 15.71 8.61 -4.86
C GLU A 149 14.54 9.10 -4.02
N TYR A 150 13.71 9.95 -4.62
CA TYR A 150 12.50 10.54 -4.03
C TYR A 150 12.75 11.33 -2.72
N THR A 151 13.96 11.86 -2.51
CA THR A 151 14.31 12.62 -1.30
C THR A 151 13.99 14.12 -1.38
N THR A 152 13.56 14.60 -2.54
CA THR A 152 13.12 15.97 -2.76
C THR A 152 11.67 16.00 -3.25
N CYS A 153 10.95 17.12 -3.09
CA CYS A 153 9.60 17.21 -3.64
C CYS A 153 9.58 17.03 -5.16
N ASP A 154 10.59 17.49 -5.90
CA ASP A 154 10.60 17.36 -7.35
C ASP A 154 10.81 15.91 -7.80
N SER A 155 11.79 15.22 -7.20
CA SER A 155 12.04 13.81 -7.50
C SER A 155 10.90 12.90 -7.08
N LEU A 156 10.21 13.25 -5.99
CA LEU A 156 9.03 12.54 -5.50
C LEU A 156 7.78 12.78 -6.37
N LEU A 157 7.54 14.01 -6.81
CA LEU A 157 6.28 14.40 -7.43
C LEU A 157 6.32 14.42 -8.97
N ASN A 158 7.35 15.03 -9.55
CA ASN A 158 7.32 15.45 -10.96
C ASN A 158 8.27 14.67 -11.86
N LYS A 159 9.48 14.36 -11.36
CA LYS A 159 10.53 13.81 -12.21
C LYS A 159 11.42 12.82 -11.47
N SER A 160 11.21 11.52 -11.73
CA SER A 160 12.14 10.51 -11.22
C SER A 160 13.47 10.54 -11.96
N SER A 161 14.48 9.90 -11.34
CA SER A 161 15.83 9.83 -11.89
C SER A 161 15.91 9.00 -13.18
N SER A 162 17.06 9.04 -13.84
CA SER A 162 17.36 8.14 -14.96
C SER A 162 17.48 6.67 -14.55
N GLN A 163 17.71 6.37 -13.27
CA GLN A 163 17.75 5.01 -12.75
C GLN A 163 16.35 4.39 -12.71
N TYR A 164 15.34 5.20 -12.39
CA TYR A 164 13.94 4.76 -12.30
C TYR A 164 13.02 5.67 -13.10
N PRO A 165 13.14 5.75 -14.43
CA PRO A 165 12.42 6.74 -15.22
C PRO A 165 10.89 6.51 -15.19
N GLY A 166 10.12 7.59 -15.03
CA GLY A 166 8.66 7.53 -15.10
C GLY A 166 7.98 7.03 -13.82
N THR A 167 8.61 7.17 -12.67
CA THR A 167 8.14 6.60 -11.40
C THR A 167 7.81 7.63 -10.33
N SER A 168 8.01 8.92 -10.59
CA SER A 168 7.49 9.97 -9.69
C SER A 168 5.96 9.97 -9.69
N LEU A 169 5.33 10.55 -8.65
CA LEU A 169 3.88 10.48 -8.46
C LEU A 169 3.08 10.88 -9.71
N PHE A 170 3.42 11.99 -10.37
CA PHE A 170 2.67 12.46 -11.53
C PHE A 170 3.05 11.74 -12.82
N GLU A 171 4.26 11.20 -12.94
CA GLU A 171 4.61 10.29 -14.03
C GLU A 171 3.80 8.99 -13.94
N ILE A 172 3.66 8.46 -12.72
CA ILE A 172 2.82 7.31 -12.39
C ILE A 172 1.35 7.56 -12.77
N ILE A 173 0.78 8.69 -12.36
CA ILE A 173 -0.62 9.03 -12.65
C ILE A 173 -0.83 9.16 -14.17
N LYS A 174 0.14 9.77 -14.88
CA LYS A 174 0.11 9.90 -16.33
C LYS A 174 0.15 8.55 -17.07
N SER A 175 0.62 7.48 -16.42
CA SER A 175 0.59 6.12 -16.99
C SER A 175 -0.78 5.46 -16.99
N GLY A 176 -1.79 6.07 -16.33
CA GLY A 176 -3.19 5.64 -16.40
C GLY A 176 -3.82 5.28 -15.05
N VAL A 177 -3.08 5.33 -13.94
CA VAL A 177 -3.68 5.10 -12.62
C VAL A 177 -4.37 6.36 -12.11
N PRO A 178 -5.63 6.28 -11.66
CA PRO A 178 -6.34 7.42 -11.13
C PRO A 178 -5.59 8.08 -9.96
N GLN A 179 -5.50 9.41 -9.98
CA GLN A 179 -4.79 10.18 -8.96
C GLN A 179 -5.29 9.95 -7.52
N ASN A 180 -6.55 9.59 -7.34
CA ASN A 180 -7.13 9.28 -6.03
C ASN A 180 -6.80 7.86 -5.55
N LYS A 181 -6.16 7.02 -6.38
CA LYS A 181 -5.74 5.66 -6.02
C LYS A 181 -4.25 5.55 -5.69
N VAL A 182 -3.43 6.57 -5.87
CA VAL A 182 -1.98 6.49 -5.59
C VAL A 182 -1.67 7.16 -4.26
N VAL A 183 -1.46 6.37 -3.21
CA VAL A 183 -1.05 6.81 -1.87
C VAL A 183 0.47 6.85 -1.79
N LEU A 184 1.01 7.95 -1.28
CA LEU A 184 2.45 8.18 -1.18
C LEU A 184 3.00 7.54 0.09
N GLY A 185 3.80 6.48 -0.03
CA GLY A 185 4.42 5.79 1.10
C GLY A 185 5.81 6.33 1.44
N LYS A 186 6.04 6.68 2.71
CA LYS A 186 7.35 7.13 3.22
C LYS A 186 7.68 6.52 4.59
N PRO A 187 8.97 6.26 4.86
CA PRO A 187 9.38 5.82 6.18
C PRO A 187 9.44 7.01 7.14
N ALA A 188 9.00 6.82 8.37
CA ALA A 188 9.00 7.89 9.36
C ALA A 188 10.41 8.24 9.84
N THR A 189 11.25 7.22 10.00
CA THR A 189 12.66 7.37 10.39
C THR A 189 13.58 6.59 9.48
N THR A 190 14.89 6.79 9.65
CA THR A 190 15.94 6.02 8.96
C THR A 190 16.14 4.61 9.53
N LYS A 191 15.46 4.25 10.63
CA LYS A 191 15.49 2.89 11.17
C LYS A 191 14.51 1.97 10.44
N ASP A 192 13.42 2.55 9.93
CA ASP A 192 12.31 1.82 9.30
C ASP A 192 12.62 1.42 7.85
N ALA A 193 13.54 2.14 7.21
CA ALA A 193 13.97 1.88 5.84
C ALA A 193 15.42 2.34 5.65
N GLN A 194 16.14 1.66 4.75
CA GLN A 194 17.55 1.96 4.50
C GLN A 194 17.74 3.34 3.86
N GLN A 195 16.83 3.76 2.99
CA GLN A 195 16.87 5.05 2.26
C GLN A 195 15.46 5.61 2.02
N GLY A 196 15.37 6.90 1.65
CA GLY A 196 14.14 7.53 1.19
C GLY A 196 13.32 8.26 2.26
N ASN A 197 13.82 8.32 3.50
CA ASN A 197 13.26 9.18 4.55
C ASN A 197 13.28 10.65 4.12
N MET A 198 12.29 11.40 4.59
CA MET A 198 12.20 12.85 4.42
C MET A 198 11.76 13.48 5.74
N ASP A 199 12.24 14.69 6.02
CA ASP A 199 11.72 15.50 7.11
C ASP A 199 10.19 15.66 6.97
N ALA A 200 9.46 15.49 8.07
CA ALA A 200 8.00 15.49 8.06
C ALA A 200 7.40 16.83 7.59
N ASN A 201 8.03 17.96 7.90
CA ASN A 201 7.56 19.28 7.46
C ASN A 201 7.86 19.55 5.98
N VAL A 202 8.97 19.00 5.47
CA VAL A 202 9.29 18.99 4.03
C VAL A 202 8.25 18.15 3.29
N LEU A 203 7.99 16.93 3.76
CA LEU A 203 6.97 16.05 3.17
C LEU A 203 5.59 16.70 3.18
N ALA A 204 5.20 17.38 4.27
CA ALA A 204 3.96 18.17 4.32
C ALA A 204 3.89 19.24 3.22
N GLY A 205 5.01 19.90 2.92
CA GLY A 205 5.12 20.83 1.80
C GLY A 205 4.90 20.15 0.45
N CYS A 206 5.52 18.98 0.23
CA CYS A 206 5.31 18.21 -1.00
C CYS A 206 3.85 17.79 -1.16
N LEU A 207 3.21 17.29 -0.09
CA LEU A 207 1.80 16.87 -0.13
C LEU A 207 0.86 18.04 -0.43
N LYS A 208 1.15 19.25 0.08
CA LYS A 208 0.41 20.45 -0.29
C LYS A 208 0.54 20.74 -1.79
N THR A 209 1.76 20.74 -2.32
CA THR A 209 2.01 20.94 -3.76
C THR A 209 1.27 19.90 -4.60
N ALA A 210 1.28 18.63 -4.19
CA ALA A 210 0.58 17.56 -4.89
C ALA A 210 -0.95 17.78 -4.86
N LYS A 211 -1.51 18.13 -3.69
CA LYS A 211 -2.93 18.44 -3.53
C LYS A 211 -3.39 19.62 -4.37
N ASP A 212 -2.57 20.68 -4.46
CA ASP A 212 -2.86 21.85 -5.30
C ASP A 212 -2.94 21.46 -6.80
N ASN A 213 -2.19 20.41 -7.19
CA ASN A 213 -2.25 19.75 -8.50
C ASN A 213 -3.35 18.68 -8.60
N LYS A 214 -4.40 18.77 -7.77
CA LYS A 214 -5.61 17.91 -7.77
C LYS A 214 -5.41 16.45 -7.36
N TRP A 215 -4.19 16.04 -7.00
CA TRP A 215 -3.97 14.72 -6.43
C TRP A 215 -4.63 14.60 -5.05
N SER A 216 -5.21 13.44 -4.76
CA SER A 216 -5.98 13.22 -3.54
C SER A 216 -5.78 11.84 -2.91
N GLY A 217 -4.68 11.15 -3.24
CA GLY A 217 -4.43 9.79 -2.74
C GLY A 217 -4.10 9.74 -1.25
N GLY A 218 -3.33 10.69 -0.73
CA GLY A 218 -2.92 10.71 0.68
C GLY A 218 -1.57 10.06 0.92
N VAL A 219 -1.24 9.80 2.19
CA VAL A 219 0.09 9.35 2.62
C VAL A 219 0.00 8.07 3.46
N MET A 220 0.97 7.17 3.25
CA MET A 220 1.21 5.98 4.06
C MET A 220 2.54 6.16 4.80
N GLY A 221 2.59 5.81 6.08
CA GLY A 221 3.78 5.86 6.92
C GLY A 221 4.29 4.45 7.25
N TRP A 222 5.58 4.20 7.00
CA TRP A 222 6.26 2.96 7.39
C TRP A 222 7.27 3.23 8.52
N GLU A 223 7.15 2.64 9.70
CA GLU A 223 5.99 1.94 10.23
C GLU A 223 5.70 2.39 11.66
N TYR A 224 4.55 2.01 12.20
CA TYR A 224 4.29 2.19 13.63
C TYR A 224 5.26 1.30 14.45
N PRO A 225 5.86 1.78 15.56
CA PRO A 225 5.51 2.98 16.31
C PRO A 225 6.23 4.27 15.91
N ASP A 226 7.11 4.25 14.90
CA ASP A 226 7.89 5.42 14.51
C ASP A 226 7.06 6.39 13.63
N ALA A 227 6.21 5.85 12.74
CA ALA A 227 5.20 6.59 11.97
C ALA A 227 3.93 6.88 12.80
N ASP A 228 4.10 7.44 13.99
CA ASP A 228 3.04 7.66 14.97
C ASP A 228 2.07 8.82 14.65
N SER A 229 1.17 9.07 15.59
CA SER A 229 0.21 10.18 15.55
C SER A 229 0.88 11.56 15.40
N LYS A 230 2.07 11.79 15.98
CA LYS A 230 2.77 13.06 15.90
C LYS A 230 3.40 13.24 14.51
N TRP A 231 4.01 12.18 13.98
CA TRP A 231 4.56 12.17 12.64
C TRP A 231 3.47 12.43 11.60
N ILE A 232 2.37 11.66 11.62
CA ILE A 232 1.30 11.80 10.63
C ILE A 232 0.59 13.15 10.73
N SER A 233 0.44 13.72 11.93
CA SER A 233 -0.13 15.07 12.11
C SER A 233 0.76 16.13 11.47
N THR A 234 2.08 16.01 11.63
CA THR A 234 3.05 16.92 11.01
C THR A 234 3.00 16.81 9.49
N VAL A 235 3.05 15.59 8.95
CA VAL A 235 3.02 15.32 7.50
C VAL A 235 1.73 15.83 6.87
N ARG A 236 0.59 15.72 7.55
CA ARG A 236 -0.70 16.16 7.02
C ARG A 236 -0.97 17.66 7.18
N SER A 237 -0.22 18.35 8.04
CA SER A 237 -0.50 19.72 8.51
C SER A 237 -0.74 20.77 7.41
N LYS A 238 -0.19 20.60 6.21
CA LYS A 238 -0.33 21.56 5.10
C LYS A 238 -1.31 21.11 4.00
N ALA A 239 -1.71 19.83 3.99
CA ALA A 239 -2.57 19.25 2.96
C ALA A 239 -3.94 18.83 3.51
N TRP A 240 -3.99 18.05 4.59
CA TRP A 240 -5.22 17.58 5.24
C TRP A 240 -5.09 17.66 6.77
N PRO A 241 -5.09 18.88 7.33
CA PRO A 241 -4.91 19.08 8.78
C PRO A 241 -5.90 18.23 9.59
N VAL A 242 -5.41 17.67 10.70
CA VAL A 242 -6.17 16.92 11.71
C VAL A 242 -5.89 17.47 13.10
#